data_AF-A0A661RU47-F1
#
_entry.id   AF-A0A661RU47-F1
#
_cell.length_a   1.000
_cell.length_b   1.000
_cell.length_c   1.000
_cell.angle_alpha   90.00
_cell.angle_beta   90.00
_cell.angle_gamma   90.00
#
_symmetry.space_group_name_H-M   'P 1'
#
loop_
_entity.id
_entity.type
_entity.pdbx_description
1 polymer ?
#
loop_
_entity_poly.entity_id
_entity_poly.type
_entity_poly.pdbx_seq_one_letter_code
_entity_poly.pdbx_strand_id
1 'polypeptide(L)'
;MESVPCAGCSTFFVPRNKCQIFCSEPDCQRVRKALWQKQKLATDPEYKEGQRLAQKKWLQNNPDYWKNYRHMNLKKADRNRSLQKIRNMRNRQDQPVGKVSKTIGIAKMDARKSREYNLSGEYWLVPTVAKMDAVKIFITSVPVNSP
;
A
#
# COMPACT_ATOMS: atom_id res chain seq x y z
N MET A 1 34.05 27.35 -2.58
CA MET A 1 33.93 25.91 -2.27
C MET A 1 34.37 25.15 -3.50
N GLU A 2 35.09 24.05 -3.33
CA GLU A 2 35.46 23.18 -4.43
C GLU A 2 34.23 22.44 -4.98
N SER A 3 34.34 21.99 -6.22
CA SER A 3 33.29 21.22 -6.86
C SER A 3 33.18 19.83 -6.23
N VAL A 4 31.97 19.41 -5.86
CA VAL A 4 31.70 18.11 -5.22
C VAL A 4 30.71 17.31 -6.06
N PRO A 5 30.79 15.97 -6.08
CA PRO A 5 29.83 15.12 -6.79
C PRO A 5 28.47 15.11 -6.09
N CYS A 6 27.38 15.22 -6.87
CA CYS A 6 26.01 15.12 -6.37
C CYS A 6 25.66 13.68 -5.98
N ALA A 7 25.11 13.46 -4.79
CA ALA A 7 24.64 12.14 -4.35
C ALA A 7 23.44 11.59 -5.14
N GLY A 8 22.73 12.44 -5.90
CA GLY A 8 21.56 12.04 -6.68
C GLY A 8 21.87 11.69 -8.13
N CYS A 9 22.65 12.52 -8.83
CA CYS A 9 22.92 12.38 -10.26
C CYS A 9 24.41 12.20 -10.60
N SER A 10 25.29 12.18 -9.59
CA SER A 10 26.75 12.08 -9.73
C SER A 10 27.44 13.21 -10.51
N THR A 11 26.68 14.19 -11.02
CA THR A 11 27.24 15.39 -11.64
C THR A 11 27.93 16.25 -10.59
N PHE A 12 29.10 16.77 -10.94
CA PHE A 12 29.85 17.72 -10.13
C PHE A 12 29.13 19.07 -10.07
N PHE A 13 29.07 19.67 -8.90
CA PHE A 13 28.47 21.00 -8.69
C PHE A 13 29.21 21.76 -7.60
N VAL A 14 29.12 23.09 -7.64
CA VAL A 14 29.68 23.95 -6.58
C VAL A 14 28.62 24.11 -5.47
N PRO A 15 28.88 23.63 -4.25
CA PRO A 15 27.92 23.73 -3.15
C PRO A 15 27.83 25.15 -2.60
N ARG A 16 26.63 25.56 -2.16
CA ARG A 16 26.42 26.86 -1.50
C ARG A 16 26.82 26.86 -0.03
N ASN A 17 26.81 25.69 0.61
CA ASN A 17 27.26 25.50 1.99
C ASN A 17 27.97 24.14 2.13
N LYS A 18 28.79 23.99 3.18
CA LYS A 18 29.62 22.79 3.40
C LYS A 18 28.80 21.49 3.53
N CYS A 19 27.52 21.59 3.88
CA CYS A 19 26.63 20.44 4.08
C CYS A 19 25.81 20.08 2.84
N GLN A 20 25.96 20.82 1.73
CA GLN A 20 25.16 20.58 0.53
C GLN A 20 25.73 19.38 -0.26
N ILE A 21 25.02 18.26 -0.19
CA ILE A 21 25.39 16.99 -0.87
C ILE A 21 24.59 16.71 -2.16
N PHE A 22 23.55 17.50 -2.44
CA PHE A 22 22.75 17.41 -3.66
C PHE A 22 22.83 18.71 -4.47
N CYS A 23 22.95 18.59 -5.79
CA CYS A 23 22.89 19.73 -6.71
C CYS A 23 21.49 20.37 -6.73
N SER A 24 21.35 21.55 -7.33
CA SER A 24 20.08 22.30 -7.35
C SER A 24 19.00 21.70 -8.26
N GLU A 25 19.30 20.64 -9.02
CA GLU A 25 18.36 19.99 -9.94
C GLU A 25 17.11 19.50 -9.20
N PRO A 26 15.88 19.78 -9.69
CA PRO A 26 14.63 19.38 -9.06
C PRO A 26 14.53 17.90 -8.69
N ASP A 27 15.03 16.99 -9.54
CA ASP A 27 15.08 15.55 -9.24
C ASP A 27 15.95 15.24 -8.02
N CYS A 28 17.16 15.79 -7.96
CA CYS A 28 18.07 15.60 -6.84
C CYS A 28 17.53 16.23 -5.55
N GLN A 29 16.87 17.38 -5.65
CA GLN A 29 16.22 18.03 -4.52
C GLN A 29 15.00 17.25 -4.01
N ARG A 30 14.25 16.57 -4.89
CA ARG A 30 13.18 15.64 -4.49
C ARG A 30 13.75 14.46 -3.71
N VAL A 31 14.84 13.87 -4.17
CA VAL A 31 15.54 12.78 -3.45
C VAL A 31 16.02 13.25 -2.08
N ARG A 32 16.67 14.42 -2.00
CA ARG A 32 17.12 15.00 -0.71
C ARG A 32 15.98 15.15 0.28
N LYS A 33 14.87 15.76 -0.13
CA LYS A 33 13.70 15.98 0.74
C LYS A 33 13.08 14.66 1.19
N ALA A 34 13.00 13.67 0.32
CA ALA A 34 12.49 12.35 0.65
C ALA A 34 13.38 11.62 1.67
N LEU A 35 14.70 11.68 1.52
CA LEU A 35 15.65 11.11 2.48
C LEU A 35 15.54 11.78 3.85
N TRP A 36 15.51 13.11 3.87
CA TRP A 36 15.33 13.86 5.11
C TRP A 36 14.01 13.48 5.80
N GLN A 37 12.91 13.42 5.06
CA GLN A 37 11.61 13.05 5.62
C GLN A 37 11.62 11.63 6.18
N LYS A 38 12.24 10.67 5.47
CA LYS A 38 12.37 9.28 5.92
C LYS A 38 13.19 9.20 7.21
N GLN A 39 14.32 9.90 7.27
CA GLN A 39 15.16 9.96 8.46
C GLN A 39 14.39 10.59 9.62
N LYS A 40 13.75 11.74 9.40
CA LYS A 40 12.97 12.40 10.45
C LYS A 40 11.84 11.53 10.99
N LEU A 41 11.07 10.87 10.14
CA LEU A 41 10.03 9.93 10.59
C LEU A 41 10.58 8.72 11.36
N ALA A 42 11.84 8.34 11.14
CA ALA A 42 12.48 7.23 11.83
C ALA A 42 13.08 7.64 13.18
N THR A 43 13.67 8.83 13.27
CA THR A 43 14.42 9.30 14.46
C THR A 43 13.57 10.12 15.42
N ASP A 44 12.46 10.70 14.97
CA ASP A 44 11.69 11.71 15.69
C ASP A 44 10.23 11.24 15.89
N PRO A 45 9.92 10.59 17.03
CA PRO A 45 8.58 10.06 17.30
C PRO A 45 7.51 11.14 17.42
N GLU A 46 7.85 12.31 17.98
CA GLU A 46 6.92 13.44 18.11
C GLU A 46 6.54 14.00 16.75
N TYR A 47 7.52 14.17 15.87
CA TYR A 47 7.28 14.57 14.48
C TYR A 47 6.35 13.59 13.76
N LYS A 48 6.56 12.29 13.96
CA LYS A 48 5.72 11.23 13.36
C LYS A 48 4.28 11.31 13.86
N GLU A 49 4.04 11.44 15.16
CA GLU A 49 2.68 11.54 15.70
C GLU A 49 1.99 12.84 15.31
N GLY A 50 2.71 13.96 15.31
CA GLY A 50 2.22 15.25 14.82
C GLY A 50 1.75 15.16 13.36
N GLN A 51 2.53 14.49 12.50
CA GLN A 51 2.14 14.28 11.10
C GLN A 51 0.88 13.41 10.99
N ARG A 52 0.77 12.35 11.81
CA ARG A 52 -0.41 11.47 11.86
C ARG A 52 -1.65 12.24 12.28
N LEU A 53 -1.56 13.05 13.33
CA LEU A 53 -2.68 13.84 13.84
C LEU A 53 -3.11 14.91 12.83
N ALA A 54 -2.16 15.59 12.18
CA ALA A 54 -2.45 16.56 11.13
C ALA A 54 -3.16 15.90 9.95
N GLN A 55 -2.70 14.73 9.51
CA GLN A 55 -3.35 13.96 8.45
C GLN A 55 -4.77 13.55 8.85
N LYS A 56 -4.97 13.08 10.09
CA LYS A 56 -6.30 12.70 10.60
C LYS A 56 -7.25 13.90 10.60
N LYS A 57 -6.82 15.04 11.15
CA LYS A 57 -7.61 16.28 11.15
C LYS A 57 -7.95 16.74 9.73
N TRP A 58 -6.98 16.69 8.83
CA TRP A 58 -7.21 17.08 7.43
C TRP A 58 -8.24 16.17 6.75
N LEU A 59 -8.17 14.85 6.95
CA LEU A 59 -9.14 13.90 6.40
C LEU A 59 -10.55 14.12 6.99
N GLN A 60 -10.66 14.40 8.29
CA GLN A 60 -11.94 14.73 8.94
C GLN A 60 -12.56 15.99 8.34
N ASN A 61 -11.74 17.01 8.06
CA ASN A 61 -12.21 18.26 7.48
C ASN A 61 -12.46 18.17 5.97
N ASN A 62 -11.97 17.13 5.29
CA ASN A 62 -12.00 16.99 3.83
C ASN A 62 -12.43 15.56 3.39
N PRO A 63 -13.62 15.08 3.78
CA PRO A 63 -14.01 13.68 3.59
C PRO A 63 -14.06 13.27 2.10
N ASP A 64 -14.57 14.15 1.23
CA ASP A 64 -14.75 13.84 -0.20
C ASP A 64 -13.57 14.25 -1.08
N TYR A 65 -12.52 14.85 -0.52
CA TYR A 65 -11.44 15.44 -1.31
C TYR A 65 -10.81 14.42 -2.27
N TRP A 66 -10.46 13.22 -1.79
CA TRP A 66 -9.81 12.23 -2.65
C TRP A 66 -10.73 11.64 -3.72
N LYS A 67 -12.04 11.64 -3.48
CA LYS A 67 -13.03 11.25 -4.50
C LYS A 67 -13.08 12.33 -5.58
N ASN A 68 -13.28 13.57 -5.18
CA ASN A 68 -13.36 14.72 -6.09
C ASN A 68 -12.06 14.91 -6.88
N TYR A 69 -10.91 14.84 -6.20
CA TYR A 69 -9.58 14.92 -6.84
C TYR A 69 -9.42 13.87 -7.94
N ARG A 70 -9.82 12.61 -7.70
CA ARG A 70 -9.72 11.54 -8.70
C ARG A 70 -10.69 11.74 -9.86
N HIS A 71 -11.90 12.23 -9.59
CA HIS A 71 -12.89 12.55 -10.63
C HIS A 71 -12.38 13.68 -11.54
N MET A 72 -11.75 14.72 -10.97
CA MET A 72 -11.18 15.82 -11.75
C MET A 72 -9.88 15.44 -12.48
N ASN A 73 -9.16 14.42 -12.01
CA ASN A 73 -7.85 14.02 -12.54
C ASN A 73 -7.85 12.58 -13.11
N LEU A 74 -8.81 12.25 -13.98
CA LEU A 74 -9.02 10.90 -14.51
C LEU A 74 -7.76 10.29 -15.11
N LYS A 75 -7.08 10.99 -16.02
CA LYS A 75 -5.84 10.52 -16.67
C LYS A 75 -4.77 10.12 -15.65
N LYS A 76 -4.61 10.90 -14.57
CA LYS A 76 -3.64 10.62 -13.50
C LYS A 76 -4.09 9.45 -12.64
N ALA A 77 -5.38 9.38 -12.32
CA ALA A 77 -5.96 8.27 -11.57
C ALA A 77 -5.79 6.93 -12.30
N ASP A 78 -6.02 6.90 -13.61
CA ASP A 78 -5.92 5.68 -14.42
C ASP A 78 -4.48 5.22 -14.64
N ARG A 79 -3.56 6.16 -14.85
CA ARG A 79 -2.12 5.87 -14.85
C ARG A 79 -1.70 5.26 -13.51
N ASN A 80 -2.10 5.86 -12.39
CA ASN A 80 -1.76 5.36 -11.06
C ASN A 80 -2.35 3.96 -10.80
N ARG A 81 -3.60 3.71 -11.22
CA ARG A 81 -4.22 2.38 -11.16
C ARG A 81 -3.44 1.35 -11.97
N SER A 82 -3.03 1.67 -13.19
CA SER A 82 -2.27 0.77 -14.06
C SER A 82 -0.88 0.45 -13.48
N LEU A 83 -0.17 1.47 -12.97
CA LEU A 83 1.13 1.28 -12.31
C LEU A 83 1.01 0.49 -10.99
N GLN A 84 -0.10 0.64 -10.26
CA GLN A 84 -0.37 -0.19 -9.09
C GLN A 84 -0.54 -1.66 -9.45
N LYS A 85 -1.22 -1.97 -10.57
CA LYS A 85 -1.33 -3.36 -11.06
C LYS A 85 0.05 -3.95 -11.36
N ILE A 86 0.91 -3.21 -12.08
CA ILE A 86 2.27 -3.65 -12.39
C ILE A 86 3.09 -3.90 -11.12
N ARG A 87 3.07 -2.97 -10.15
CA ARG A 87 3.76 -3.15 -8.86
C ARG A 87 3.25 -4.35 -8.09
N ASN A 88 1.93 -4.54 -8.04
CA ASN A 88 1.33 -5.71 -7.38
C ASN A 88 1.71 -7.03 -8.05
N MET A 89 1.86 -7.06 -9.38
CA MET A 89 2.31 -8.25 -10.11
C MET A 89 3.78 -8.58 -9.81
N ARG A 90 4.67 -7.58 -9.86
CA ARG A 90 6.10 -7.77 -9.51
C ARG A 90 6.27 -8.31 -8.10
N ASN A 91 5.58 -7.70 -7.12
CA ASN A 91 5.63 -8.16 -5.73
C ASN A 91 5.10 -9.60 -5.51
N ARG A 92 4.29 -10.13 -6.44
CA ARG A 92 3.85 -11.54 -6.40
C ARG A 92 4.87 -12.48 -7.03
N GLN A 93 5.59 -12.04 -8.06
CA GLN A 93 6.61 -12.83 -8.74
C GLN A 93 7.89 -12.96 -7.91
N ASP A 94 8.26 -11.91 -7.18
CA ASP A 94 9.43 -11.92 -6.28
C ASP A 94 9.19 -12.71 -4.97
N GLN A 95 8.07 -13.44 -4.86
CA GLN A 95 7.78 -14.30 -3.71
C GLN A 95 8.43 -15.67 -3.92
N PRO A 96 9.30 -16.14 -2.99
CA PRO A 96 9.81 -17.50 -3.07
C PRO A 96 8.66 -18.51 -2.91
N VAL A 97 8.52 -19.40 -3.89
CA VAL A 97 7.56 -20.50 -3.89
C VAL A 97 7.74 -21.33 -2.61
N GLY A 98 6.73 -21.33 -1.72
CA GLY A 98 6.70 -22.17 -0.52
C GLY A 98 6.85 -21.47 0.84
N LYS A 99 7.11 -20.15 0.92
CA LYS A 99 6.99 -19.41 2.19
C LYS A 99 5.69 -18.64 2.25
N VAL A 100 4.90 -18.85 3.30
CA VAL A 100 3.71 -18.05 3.61
C VAL A 100 4.16 -16.59 3.76
N SER A 101 3.68 -15.72 2.87
CA SER A 101 4.06 -14.31 2.83
C SER A 101 3.80 -13.62 4.17
N LYS A 102 4.86 -13.15 4.85
CA LYS A 102 4.73 -12.26 6.03
C LYS A 102 4.19 -10.87 5.64
N THR A 103 4.28 -10.50 4.37
CA THR A 103 3.60 -9.34 3.82
C THR A 103 2.23 -9.78 3.33
N ILE A 104 1.21 -9.53 4.14
CA ILE A 104 -0.19 -9.59 3.69
C ILE A 104 -0.25 -8.72 2.42
N GLY A 105 -0.39 -9.34 1.25
CA GLY A 105 -0.61 -8.60 0.01
C GLY A 105 -1.77 -7.63 0.21
N ILE A 106 -1.82 -6.49 -0.50
CA ILE A 106 -2.87 -5.48 -0.33
C ILE A 106 -4.23 -6.19 -0.29
N ALA A 107 -4.81 -6.30 0.92
CA ALA A 107 -6.01 -7.05 1.12
C ALA A 107 -7.12 -6.32 0.36
N LYS A 108 -7.83 -7.05 -0.51
CA LYS A 108 -9.10 -6.54 -0.99
C LYS A 108 -10.04 -6.54 0.21
N MET A 109 -10.22 -5.35 0.78
CA MET A 109 -11.22 -5.08 1.81
C MET A 109 -12.64 -4.98 1.22
N ASP A 110 -12.79 -5.15 -0.10
CA ASP A 110 -14.10 -5.27 -0.72
C ASP A 110 -14.83 -6.43 -0.02
N ALA A 111 -15.95 -6.12 0.64
CA ALA A 111 -16.84 -7.12 1.17
C ALA A 111 -17.13 -8.11 0.03
N ARG A 112 -16.88 -9.41 0.26
CA ARG A 112 -17.40 -10.44 -0.64
C ARG A 112 -18.88 -10.15 -0.77
N LYS A 113 -19.35 -9.86 -1.99
CA LYS A 113 -20.80 -9.78 -2.26
C LYS A 113 -21.41 -11.02 -1.63
N SER A 114 -22.44 -10.85 -0.79
CA SER A 114 -23.20 -11.98 -0.25
C SER A 114 -23.55 -12.85 -1.44
N ARG A 115 -23.02 -14.07 -1.45
CA ARG A 115 -23.33 -15.03 -2.50
C ARG A 115 -24.82 -15.33 -2.35
N GLU A 116 -25.63 -14.99 -3.34
CA GLU A 116 -27.09 -15.24 -3.39
C GLU A 116 -27.44 -16.73 -3.54
N TYR A 117 -26.50 -17.62 -3.23
CA TYR A 117 -26.79 -19.03 -3.23
C TYR A 117 -26.82 -19.53 -1.79
N ASN A 118 -27.96 -20.11 -1.43
CA ASN A 118 -28.08 -20.93 -0.24
C ASN A 118 -27.11 -22.10 -0.44
N LEU A 119 -26.03 -22.14 0.35
CA LEU A 119 -25.12 -23.27 0.42
C LEU A 119 -25.89 -24.43 1.09
N SER A 120 -26.79 -25.07 0.36
CA SER A 120 -27.48 -26.28 0.78
C SER A 120 -27.01 -27.46 -0.08
N GLY A 121 -26.85 -28.63 0.54
CA GLY A 121 -26.40 -29.84 -0.15
C GLY A 121 -25.21 -30.54 0.49
N GLU A 122 -24.71 -31.56 -0.21
CA GLU A 122 -23.58 -32.39 0.23
C GLU A 122 -22.24 -31.76 -0.15
N TYR A 123 -21.33 -31.65 0.82
CA TYR A 123 -19.98 -31.12 0.63
C TYR A 123 -18.95 -32.03 1.28
N TRP A 124 -17.73 -32.00 0.75
CA TRP A 124 -16.57 -32.64 1.37
C TRP A 124 -15.68 -31.57 2.00
N LEU A 125 -15.44 -31.68 3.30
CA LEU A 125 -14.42 -30.90 4.00
C LEU A 125 -13.07 -31.61 3.83
N VAL A 126 -12.16 -30.98 3.08
CA VAL A 126 -10.81 -31.50 2.83
C VAL A 126 -9.81 -30.65 3.62
N PRO A 127 -9.18 -31.19 4.67
CA PRO A 127 -8.22 -30.44 5.48
C PRO A 127 -6.92 -30.23 4.69
N THR A 128 -6.53 -28.96 4.51
CA THR A 128 -5.32 -28.58 3.74
C THR A 128 -4.04 -28.52 4.57
N VAL A 129 -4.13 -28.59 5.90
CA VAL A 129 -2.99 -28.38 6.82
C VAL A 129 -2.73 -29.59 7.73
N ALA A 130 -3.73 -30.44 7.99
CA ALA A 130 -3.61 -31.61 8.86
C ALA A 130 -3.88 -32.91 8.07
N LYS A 131 -3.21 -34.00 8.47
CA LYS A 131 -3.30 -35.33 7.86
C LYS A 131 -4.54 -36.07 8.38
N MET A 132 -5.72 -35.60 7.98
CA MET A 132 -7.02 -36.20 8.30
C MET A 132 -7.77 -36.50 7.00
N ASP A 133 -8.60 -37.54 7.04
CA ASP A 133 -9.43 -37.91 5.89
C ASP A 133 -10.52 -36.86 5.64
N ALA A 134 -10.94 -36.76 4.38
CA ALA A 134 -12.01 -35.84 4.01
C ALA A 134 -13.33 -36.28 4.66
N VAL A 135 -14.06 -35.32 5.24
CA VAL A 135 -15.34 -35.59 5.92
C VAL A 135 -16.49 -35.09 5.07
N LYS A 136 -17.45 -35.97 4.79
CA LYS A 136 -18.70 -35.60 4.12
C LYS A 136 -19.63 -34.89 5.11
N ILE A 137 -20.08 -33.70 4.74
CA ILE A 137 -21.02 -32.91 5.53
C ILE A 137 -22.21 -32.50 4.67
N PHE A 138 -23.35 -32.26 5.32
CA PHE A 138 -24.54 -31.72 4.68
C PHE A 138 -24.84 -30.36 5.28
N ILE A 139 -24.91 -29.32 4.45
CA ILE A 139 -25.26 -27.97 4.89
C ILE A 139 -26.72 -27.72 4.50
N THR A 140 -27.50 -27.15 5.42
CA THR A 140 -28.88 -26.72 5.17
C THR A 140 -29.03 -25.25 5.55
N SER A 141 -29.71 -24.48 4.69
CA SER A 141 -30.11 -23.12 5.02
C SER A 141 -31.39 -23.17 5.86
N VAL A 142 -31.33 -22.72 7.12
CA VAL A 142 -32.53 -22.50 7.92
C VAL A 142 -33.12 -21.16 7.50
N PRO A 143 -34.37 -21.08 7.01
CA PRO A 143 -35.00 -19.80 6.72
C PRO A 143 -35.16 -19.04 8.03
N VAL A 144 -34.67 -17.80 8.05
CA VAL A 144 -34.91 -16.88 9.17
C VAL A 144 -36.38 -16.47 9.06
N ASN A 145 -37.24 -17.03 9.90
CA ASN A 145 -38.59 -16.52 10.09
C ASN A 145 -38.47 -15.14 10.75
N SER A 146 -38.73 -14.07 10.01
CA SER A 146 -38.86 -12.73 10.58
C SER A 146 -40.17 -12.63 11.38
N PRO A 147 -40.16 -12.10 12.62
CA PRO A 147 -41.37 -11.78 13.37
C PRO A 147 -42.13 -10.58 12.78
#